data_AF-A0A4Z0YG27-F1
#
_entry.id   AF-A0A4Z0YG27-F1
#
_cell.length_a   1.000
_cell.length_b   1.000
_cell.length_c   1.000
_cell.angle_alpha   90.00
_cell.angle_beta   90.00
_cell.angle_gamma   90.00
#
_symmetry.space_group_name_H-M   'P 1'
#
loop_
_entity.id
_entity.type
_entity.pdbx_description
1 polymer ?
#
loop_
_entity_poly.entity_id
_entity_poly.type
_entity_poly.pdbx_seq_one_letter_code
_entity_poly.pdbx_strand_id
1 'polypeptide(L)' 'MKAAQETGKIITVEEHSVIGGLGEAVCSVVAEEYPIPVMKLGVNDVYGHSGPAADLLDEFGLSTRHIAEAVKKFLKK' A
#
# COMPACT_ATOMS: atom_id res chain seq x y z
N MET A 1 12.95 9.82 2.26
CA MET A 1 12.73 11.24 2.63
C MET A 1 12.35 12.14 1.47
N LYS A 2 13.15 12.25 0.40
CA LYS A 2 12.84 13.11 -0.76
C LYS A 2 11.39 13.01 -1.27
N ALA A 3 10.89 11.80 -1.49
CA ALA A 3 9.50 11.58 -1.93
C ALA A 3 8.47 12.21 -0.97
N ALA A 4 8.64 12.04 0.34
CA ALA A 4 7.72 12.61 1.33
C ALA A 4 7.66 14.13 1.24
N GLN A 5 8.82 14.78 1.07
CA GLN A 5 8.95 16.23 0.98
C GLN A 5 8.40 16.79 -0.33
N GLU A 6 8.58 16.07 -1.44
CA GLU A 6 8.16 16.52 -2.77
C GLU A 6 6.67 16.27 -3.04
N THR A 7 6.08 15.22 -2.47
CA THR A 7 4.70 14.81 -2.80
C THR A 7 3.69 15.05 -1.68
N GLY A 8 4.13 15.15 -0.42
CA GLY A 8 3.26 15.30 0.75
C GLY A 8 2.36 14.10 1.04
N LYS A 9 2.44 13.02 0.25
CA LYS A 9 1.67 11.78 0.41
C LYS A 9 2.47 10.60 -0.15
N ILE A 10 2.50 9.48 0.56
CA ILE A 10 3.13 8.23 0.11
C ILE A 10 2.09 7.12 -0.01
N ILE A 11 2.26 6.26 -1.01
CA ILE A 11 1.48 5.05 -1.18
C ILE A 11 2.48 3.90 -1.34
N THR A 12 2.36 2.86 -0.53
CA THR A 12 3.11 1.61 -0.70
C THR A 12 2.21 0.56 -1.32
N VAL A 13 2.78 -0.29 -2.18
CA VAL A 13 2.10 -1.43 -2.78
C VAL A 13 3.01 -2.64 -2.63
N GLU A 14 2.51 -3.71 -2.04
CA GLU A 14 3.26 -4.95 -1.80
C GLU A 14 2.38 -6.19 -2.00
N GLU A 15 2.93 -7.23 -2.62
CA GLU A 15 2.34 -8.58 -2.64
C GLU A 15 2.76 -9.31 -1.35
N HIS A 16 2.40 -8.71 -0.21
CA HIS A 16 2.75 -9.17 1.13
C HIS A 16 1.68 -8.63 2.12
N SER A 17 1.68 -9.12 3.36
CA SER A 17 0.86 -8.54 4.41
C SER A 17 1.18 -7.07 4.64
N VAL A 18 0.14 -6.25 4.84
CA VAL A 18 0.28 -4.85 5.26
C VAL A 18 0.83 -4.70 6.70
N ILE A 19 0.95 -5.81 7.43
CA ILE A 19 1.49 -5.93 8.78
C ILE A 19 2.91 -6.48 8.68
N GLY A 20 3.88 -5.78 9.25
CA GLY A 20 5.31 -6.13 9.23
C GLY A 20 6.01 -5.95 7.87
N GLY A 21 5.28 -5.47 6.85
CA GLY A 21 5.76 -5.35 5.47
C GLY A 21 6.43 -4.01 5.12
N LEU A 22 6.53 -3.76 3.82
CA LEU A 22 7.08 -2.52 3.24
C LEU A 22 6.34 -1.29 3.79
N GLY A 23 5.01 -1.34 3.84
CA GLY A 23 4.19 -0.24 4.32
C GLY A 23 4.53 0.19 5.74
N GLU A 24 4.82 -0.75 6.64
CA GLU A 24 5.20 -0.41 8.01
C GLU A 24 6.63 0.09 8.12
N ALA A 25 7.57 -0.50 7.37
CA ALA A 25 8.95 -0.01 7.29
C ALA A 25 9.01 1.43 6.74
N VAL A 26 8.13 1.79 5.80
CA VAL A 26 8.01 3.15 5.31
C VAL A 26 7.33 4.05 6.34
N CYS A 27 6.24 3.59 6.97
CA CYS A 27 5.56 4.36 8.01
C CYS A 27 6.47 4.70 9.19
N SER A 28 7.35 3.80 9.65
CA SER A 28 8.25 4.08 10.76
C SER A 28 9.18 5.25 10.46
N VAL A 29 9.89 5.18 9.34
CA VAL A 29 10.83 6.24 8.92
C VAL A 29 10.10 7.55 8.65
N VAL A 30 8.94 7.51 7.98
CA VAL A 30 8.18 8.72 7.65
C VAL A 30 7.59 9.36 8.91
N ALA A 31 7.11 8.58 9.86
CA ALA A 31 6.55 9.09 11.11
C ALA A 31 7.62 9.70 12.03
N GLU A 32 8.86 9.20 11.99
CA GLU A 32 9.97 9.75 12.77
C GLU A 32 10.54 11.04 12.15
N GLU A 33 10.70 11.07 10.83
CA GLU A 33 11.50 12.11 10.16
C GLU A 33 10.65 13.22 9.51
N TYR A 34 9.49 12.90 8.93
CA TYR A 34 8.64 13.87 8.22
C TYR A 34 7.18 13.39 8.13
N PRO A 35 6.38 13.55 9.20
CA PRO A 35 5.05 12.95 9.29
C PRO A 35 4.10 13.44 8.20
N ILE A 36 3.81 12.57 7.24
CA ILE A 36 2.84 12.79 6.16
C ILE A 36 1.92 11.57 6.02
N PRO A 37 0.75 11.70 5.36
CA PRO A 37 -0.12 10.57 5.08
C PRO A 37 0.59 9.47 4.27
N VAL A 38 0.53 8.25 4.77
CA VAL A 38 0.99 7.03 4.08
C VAL A 38 -0.20 6.07 3.94
N MET A 39 -0.50 5.63 2.71
CA MET A 39 -1.46 4.56 2.46
C MET A 39 -0.72 3.25 2.17
N LYS A 40 -1.09 2.18 2.87
CA LYS A 40 -0.55 0.83 2.66
C LYS A 40 -1.53 0.02 1.79
N LEU A 41 -1.08 -0.48 0.65
CA LEU A 41 -1.80 -1.46 -0.17
C LEU A 41 -1.03 -2.79 -0.15
N GLY A 42 -1.72 -3.85 0.25
CA GLY A 42 -1.18 -5.19 0.41
C GLY A 42 -2.28 -6.15 0.88
N VAL A 43 -1.89 -7.35 1.30
CA VAL A 43 -2.81 -8.36 1.83
C VAL A 43 -3.24 -7.98 3.24
N ASN A 44 -4.56 -7.94 3.49
CA ASN A 44 -5.13 -7.46 4.75
C ASN A 44 -5.34 -8.59 5.76
N ASP A 45 -4.25 -9.08 6.35
CA ASP A 45 -4.26 -10.06 7.47
C ASP A 45 -5.17 -11.29 7.21
N VAL A 46 -4.99 -11.88 6.03
CA VAL A 46 -5.72 -13.08 5.60
C VAL A 46 -4.74 -14.09 5.00
N TYR A 47 -5.07 -15.37 5.14
CA TYR A 47 -4.31 -16.42 4.49
C TYR A 47 -4.54 -16.42 2.98
N GLY A 48 -3.47 -16.71 2.24
CA GLY A 48 -3.54 -17.04 0.83
C GLY A 48 -4.18 -18.41 0.60
N HIS A 49 -4.54 -18.67 -0.65
CA HIS A 49 -4.97 -19.98 -1.10
C HIS A 49 -4.50 -20.24 -2.53
N SER A 50 -4.60 -21.48 -2.99
CA SER A 50 -4.14 -21.88 -4.32
C SER A 50 -5.10 -21.36 -5.40
N GLY A 51 -4.55 -20.70 -6.40
CA GLY A 51 -5.29 -20.19 -7.54
C GLY A 51 -4.36 -19.54 -8.57
N PRO A 52 -4.87 -19.15 -9.74
CA PRO A 52 -4.10 -18.37 -10.71
C PRO A 52 -3.69 -17.02 -10.11
N ALA A 53 -2.41 -16.64 -10.27
CA ALA A 53 -1.85 -15.45 -9.62
C ALA A 53 -2.63 -14.17 -9.95
N ALA A 54 -3.09 -13.99 -11.20
CA ALA A 54 -3.85 -12.81 -11.60
C ALA A 54 -5.22 -12.71 -10.89
N ASP A 55 -5.89 -13.85 -10.70
CA ASP A 55 -7.19 -13.90 -10.02
C ASP A 55 -7.03 -13.61 -8.53
N LEU A 56 -6.00 -14.19 -7.91
CA LEU A 56 -5.66 -13.92 -6.51
C LEU A 56 -5.29 -12.45 -6.30
N LEU A 57 -4.51 -11.84 -7.18
CA LEU A 57 -4.19 -10.41 -7.08
C LEU A 57 -5.45 -9.54 -7.20
N ASP A 58 -6.42 -9.88 -8.04
CA ASP A 58 -7.69 -9.16 -8.09
C ASP A 58 -8.50 -9.35 -6.80
N GLU A 59 -8.61 -10.59 -6.31
CA GLU A 59 -9.31 -10.93 -5.07
C GLU A 59 -8.73 -10.19 -3.85
N PHE A 60 -7.40 -10.13 -3.73
CA PHE A 60 -6.72 -9.41 -2.65
C PHE A 60 -6.69 -7.89 -2.85
N GLY A 61 -7.30 -7.35 -3.91
CA GLY A 61 -7.37 -5.91 -4.15
C GLY A 61 -6.09 -5.28 -4.71
N LEU A 62 -5.20 -6.10 -5.27
CA LEU A 62 -3.89 -5.72 -5.83
C LEU A 62 -3.85 -5.69 -7.36
N SER A 63 -4.99 -5.88 -8.03
CA SER A 63 -5.07 -5.63 -9.47
C SER A 63 -4.91 -4.14 -9.80
N THR A 64 -4.50 -3.85 -11.04
CA THR A 64 -4.32 -2.47 -11.53
C THR A 64 -5.56 -1.61 -11.31
N ARG A 65 -6.76 -2.19 -11.47
CA ARG A 65 -8.04 -1.49 -11.25
C ARG A 65 -8.20 -1.09 -9.80
N HIS A 66 -8.03 -2.04 -8.87
CA HIS A 66 -8.17 -1.79 -7.44
C HIS A 66 -7.14 -0.78 -6.93
N ILE A 67 -5.88 -0.89 -7.35
CA ILE A 67 -4.83 0.07 -7.01
C ILE A 67 -5.20 1.47 -7.50
N ALA A 68 -5.58 1.62 -8.77
CA ALA A 68 -5.93 2.93 -9.34
C ALA A 68 -7.14 3.58 -8.62
N GLU A 69 -8.16 2.80 -8.27
CA GLU A 69 -9.31 3.26 -7.51
C GLU A 69 -8.92 3.73 -6.10
N ALA A 70 -8.12 2.93 -5.39
CA ALA A 70 -7.62 3.27 -4.06
C ALA A 70 -6.77 4.55 -4.07
N VAL A 71 -5.85 4.68 -5.03
CA VAL A 71 -5.01 5.87 -5.21
C VAL A 71 -5.88 7.11 -5.47
N LYS A 72 -6.84 7.04 -6.39
CA LYS A 72 -7.75 8.16 -6.69
C LYS A 72 -8.56 8.58 -5.46
N LYS A 73 -9.01 7.63 -4.64
CA LYS A 73 -9.75 7.91 -3.40
C LYS A 73 -8.85 8.60 -2.36
N PHE A 74 -7.61 8.15 -2.22
CA PHE A 74 -6.65 8.73 -1.28
C PHE A 74 -6.20 10.14 -1.67
N LEU A 75 -6.04 10.42 -2.96
CA LEU A 75 -5.66 11.75 -3.44
C LEU A 75 -6.75 12.80 -3.20
N LYS A 76 -8.03 12.41 -3.16
CA LYS A 76 -9.18 13.30 -2.90
C LYS A 76 -9.41 13.64 -1.43
N LYS A 77 -8.80 12.90 -0.50
CA LYS A 77 -8.81 13.23 0.93
C LYS A 77 -7.76 14.27 1.24
#